data_AF-A0A936YUL4-F1
#
_entry.id   AF-A0A936YUL4-F1
#
_cell.length_a   1.000
_cell.length_b   1.000
_cell.length_c   1.000
_cell.angle_alpha   90.00
_cell.angle_beta   90.00
_cell.angle_gamma   90.00
#
_symmetry.space_group_name_H-M   'P 1'
#
loop_
_entity.id
_entity.type
_entity.pdbx_description
1 polymer ?
#
loop_
_entity_poly.entity_id
_entity_poly.type
_entity_poly.pdbx_seq_one_letter_code
_entity_poly.pdbx_strand_id
1 'polypeptide(L)'
;MNFRHQRITWHQDKDHPNGFEACLLDEVVGRIWHSSGCGAWLCWTLPDQRVRRAPNVAAARNAIEAAVHSNVDAVVLVAARPNAGRDAVPD
;
A
#
# COMPACT_ATOMS: atom_id res chain seq x y z
N MET A 1 -21.76 10.14 6.37
CA MET A 1 -20.52 10.21 7.17
C MET A 1 -19.44 10.83 6.29
N ASN A 2 -18.80 11.91 6.73
CA ASN A 2 -17.88 12.70 5.91
C ASN A 2 -16.44 12.17 6.11
N PHE A 3 -15.98 11.28 5.23
CA PHE A 3 -14.70 10.54 5.38
C PHE A 3 -13.43 11.35 5.05
N ARG A 4 -13.54 12.67 4.88
CA ARG A 4 -12.47 13.54 4.33
C ARG A 4 -11.18 13.69 5.17
N HIS A 5 -11.10 13.11 6.37
CA HIS A 5 -9.94 13.27 7.25
C HIS A 5 -9.46 11.97 7.90
N GLN A 6 -9.60 10.83 7.22
CA GLN A 6 -8.97 9.61 7.73
C GLN A 6 -7.46 9.64 7.46
N ARG A 7 -6.68 9.53 8.53
CA ARG A 7 -5.22 9.59 8.48
C ARG A 7 -4.66 8.20 8.16
N ILE A 8 -3.80 8.12 7.16
CA ILE A 8 -3.01 6.93 6.89
C ILE A 8 -1.94 6.80 7.97
N THR A 9 -1.88 5.62 8.59
CA THR A 9 -0.82 5.25 9.53
C THR A 9 0.19 4.36 8.83
N TRP A 10 1.45 4.45 9.24
CA TRP A 10 2.54 3.70 8.62
C TRP A 10 3.19 2.80 9.66
N HIS A 11 3.30 1.52 9.34
CA HIS A 11 3.92 0.50 10.19
C HIS A 11 5.07 -0.18 9.45
N GLN A 12 6.07 -0.67 10.15
CA GLN A 12 7.08 -1.53 9.55
C GLN A 12 6.45 -2.88 9.25
N ASP A 13 6.66 -3.40 8.03
CA ASP A 13 6.16 -4.71 7.63
C ASP A 13 6.86 -5.79 8.48
N LYS A 14 6.05 -6.62 9.14
CA LYS A 14 6.55 -7.68 10.04
C LYS A 14 7.24 -8.80 9.27
N ASP A 15 6.87 -8.99 8.01
CA ASP A 15 7.35 -10.08 7.16
C ASP A 15 8.47 -9.63 6.21
N HIS A 16 8.67 -8.31 6.07
CA HIS A 16 9.72 -7.75 5.21
C HIS A 16 10.49 -6.65 5.96
N PRO A 17 11.73 -6.90 6.44
CA PRO A 17 12.44 -5.98 7.34
C PRO A 17 12.71 -4.60 6.72
N ASN A 18 12.75 -4.52 5.39
CA ASN A 18 12.86 -3.26 4.61
C ASN A 18 11.53 -2.85 3.95
N GLY A 19 10.41 -3.23 4.57
CA GLY A 19 9.06 -2.96 4.09
C GLY A 19 8.26 -2.08 5.06
N PHE A 20 7.27 -1.39 4.51
CA PHE A 20 6.33 -0.55 5.25
C PHE A 20 4.91 -0.82 4.77
N GLU A 21 3.97 -0.90 5.70
CA GLU A 21 2.55 -1.00 5.43
C GLU A 21 1.87 0.34 5.70
N ALA A 22 0.99 0.74 4.79
CA ALA A 22 0.06 1.85 4.97
C ALA A 22 -1.27 1.28 5.45
N CYS A 23 -1.74 1.73 6.61
CA CYS A 23 -3.01 1.30 7.18
C CYS A 23 -4.01 2.45 7.30
N LEU A 24 -5.26 2.16 6.97
CA LEU A 24 -6.40 3.05 7.13
C LEU A 24 -7.50 2.31 7.89
N LEU A 25 -7.97 2.85 9.01
CA LEU A 25 -8.94 2.16 9.90
C LEU A 25 -8.50 0.73 10.25
N ASP A 26 -7.22 0.56 10.58
CA ASP A 26 -6.59 -0.73 10.91
C ASP A 26 -6.49 -1.74 9.75
N GLU A 27 -6.93 -1.36 8.55
CA GLU A 27 -6.83 -2.18 7.35
C GLU A 27 -5.61 -1.78 6.49
N VAL A 28 -4.90 -2.78 5.95
CA VAL A 28 -3.76 -2.53 5.05
C VAL A 28 -4.26 -2.09 3.69
N VAL A 29 -3.95 -0.85 3.33
CA VAL A 29 -4.37 -0.20 2.08
C VAL A 29 -3.22 -0.01 1.10
N GLY A 30 -1.99 -0.19 1.54
CA GLY A 30 -0.82 -0.13 0.68
C GLY A 30 0.41 -0.73 1.35
N ARG A 31 1.40 -1.07 0.53
CA ARG A 31 2.69 -1.60 0.98
C ARG A 31 3.82 -1.03 0.15
N ILE A 32 4.97 -0.87 0.77
CA ILE A 32 6.23 -0.46 0.16
C ILE A 32 7.27 -1.48 0.58
N TRP A 33 8.07 -2.00 -0.34
CA TRP A 33 9.18 -2.88 -0.01
C TRP A 33 10.32 -2.72 -1.00
N HIS A 34 11.54 -2.99 -0.57
CA HIS A 34 12.70 -3.02 -1.45
C HIS A 34 12.95 -4.45 -1.95
N SER A 35 12.82 -4.68 -3.26
CA SER A 35 13.13 -5.98 -3.87
C SER A 35 14.61 -6.03 -4.24
N SER A 36 15.35 -6.98 -3.65
CA SER A 36 16.74 -7.25 -3.98
C SER A 36 16.91 -7.83 -5.39
N GLY A 37 15.94 -8.61 -5.88
CA GLY A 37 15.98 -9.23 -7.21
C GLY A 37 15.98 -8.22 -8.36
N CYS A 38 15.30 -7.08 -8.18
CA CYS A 38 15.30 -6.00 -9.17
C CYS A 38 16.01 -4.71 -8.73
N GLY A 39 16.55 -4.67 -7.51
CA GLY A 39 17.25 -3.50 -6.95
C GLY A 39 16.39 -2.24 -6.89
N ALA A 40 15.07 -2.39 -6.67
CA ALA A 40 14.13 -1.29 -6.76
C ALA A 40 13.14 -1.27 -5.59
N TRP A 41 12.66 -0.07 -5.25
CA TRP A 41 11.51 0.09 -4.38
C TRP A 41 10.25 -0.24 -5.16
N LEU A 42 9.43 -1.10 -4.58
CA LEU A 42 8.14 -1.51 -5.10
C LEU A 42 7.06 -0.98 -4.18
N CYS A 43 5.94 -0.57 -4.76
CA CYS A 43 4.76 -0.21 -4.00
C CYS A 43 3.49 -0.83 -4.59
N TRP A 44 2.56 -1.12 -3.71
CA TRP A 44 1.25 -1.65 -4.01
C TRP A 44 0.22 -0.84 -3.22
N THR A 45 -0.95 -0.60 -3.80
CA THR A 45 -2.03 0.18 -3.18
C THR A 45 -3.39 -0.35 -3.59
N LEU A 46 -4.35 -0.26 -2.68
CA LEU A 46 -5.76 -0.36 -3.01
C LEU A 46 -6.27 0.95 -3.66
N PRO A 47 -7.32 0.87 -4.48
CA PRO A 47 -7.93 -0.35 -5.02
C PRO A 47 -7.18 -0.91 -6.25
N ASP A 48 -6.13 -0.24 -6.72
CA ASP A 48 -5.42 -0.56 -7.97
C ASP A 48 -4.84 -1.98 -7.98
N GLN A 49 -4.42 -2.49 -6.82
CA GLN A 49 -3.86 -3.83 -6.59
C GLN A 49 -2.66 -4.19 -7.49
N ARG A 50 -2.06 -3.21 -8.17
CA ARG A 50 -0.90 -3.38 -9.04
C ARG A 50 0.37 -2.97 -8.32
N VAL A 51 1.41 -3.80 -8.50
CA VAL A 51 2.76 -3.46 -8.06
C VAL A 51 3.38 -2.48 -9.04
N ARG A 52 3.90 -1.37 -8.52
CA ARG A 52 4.61 -0.33 -9.29
C ARG A 52 6.01 -0.14 -8.74
N ARG A 53 6.95 0.19 -9.63
CA ARG A 53 8.27 0.63 -9.23
C ARG A 53 8.22 2.09 -8.78
N ALA A 54 8.94 2.39 -7.71
CA ALA A 54 9.17 3.73 -7.22
C ALA A 54 10.68 4.00 -7.16
N PRO A 55 11.12 5.24 -7.42
CA PRO A 55 12.54 5.58 -7.34
C PRO A 55 13.07 5.56 -5.90
N ASN A 56 12.19 5.77 -4.91
CA ASN A 56 12.51 5.76 -3.49
C ASN A 56 11.23 5.59 -2.64
N VAL A 57 11.41 5.41 -1.33
CA VAL A 57 10.31 5.24 -0.36
C VAL A 57 9.36 6.45 -0.36
N ALA A 58 9.88 7.67 -0.46
CA ALA A 58 9.06 8.87 -0.40
C ALA A 58 8.09 8.97 -1.59
N ALA A 59 8.55 8.68 -2.79
CA ALA A 59 7.72 8.62 -3.99
C ALA A 59 6.65 7.52 -3.89
N ALA A 60 7.02 6.35 -3.34
CA ALA A 60 6.08 5.26 -3.07
C ALA A 60 4.99 5.67 -2.06
N ARG A 61 5.37 6.35 -0.98
CA ARG A 61 4.44 6.89 0.03
C ARG A 61 3.46 7.87 -0.60
N ASN A 62 3.96 8.87 -1.33
CA ASN A 62 3.12 9.87 -1.99
C ASN A 62 2.12 9.24 -2.96
N ALA A 63 2.53 8.20 -3.69
CA ALA A 63 1.64 7.49 -4.61
C ALA A 63 0.50 6.75 -3.88
N ILE A 64 0.80 6.08 -2.77
CA ILE A 64 -0.21 5.41 -1.93
C ILE A 64 -1.15 6.46 -1.32
N GLU A 65 -0.61 7.54 -0.75
CA GLU A 65 -1.41 8.60 -0.15
C GLU A 65 -2.33 9.26 -1.19
N ALA A 66 -1.85 9.54 -2.40
CA ALA A 66 -2.69 10.08 -3.47
C ALA A 66 -3.81 9.12 -3.89
N ALA A 67 -3.49 7.82 -4.01
CA ALA A 67 -4.48 6.80 -4.38
C ALA A 67 -5.58 6.66 -3.31
N VAL A 68 -5.19 6.59 -2.04
CA VAL A 68 -6.13 6.46 -0.92
C VAL A 68 -6.99 7.72 -0.77
N HIS A 69 -6.40 8.92 -0.83
CA HIS A 69 -7.19 10.16 -0.71
C HIS A 69 -8.14 10.38 -1.89
N SER A 70 -7.80 9.93 -3.09
CA SER A 70 -8.67 10.06 -4.26
C SER A 70 -9.86 9.10 -4.25
N ASN A 71 -9.77 7.96 -3.55
CA ASN A 71 -10.76 6.87 -3.61
C ASN A 71 -10.95 6.15 -2.26
N VAL A 72 -11.08 6.91 -1.16
CA VAL A 72 -11.12 6.36 0.20
C VAL A 72 -12.24 5.32 0.39
N ASP A 73 -13.44 5.58 -0.13
CA ASP A 73 -14.59 4.66 0.02
C ASP A 73 -14.34 3.32 -0.69
N ALA A 74 -13.74 3.36 -1.88
CA ALA A 74 -13.39 2.15 -2.64
C ALA A 74 -12.28 1.37 -1.95
N VAL A 75 -11.30 2.05 -1.36
CA VAL A 75 -10.22 1.43 -0.59
C VAL A 75 -10.78 0.68 0.62
N VAL A 76 -11.64 1.31 1.41
CA VAL A 76 -12.27 0.68 2.57
C VAL A 76 -13.10 -0.54 2.16
N LEU A 77 -13.87 -0.45 1.08
CA LEU A 77 -14.67 -1.55 0.58
C LEU A 77 -13.82 -2.75 0.10
N VAL A 78 -12.67 -2.48 -0.53
CA VAL A 78 -11.77 -3.53 -1.02
C VAL A 78 -10.95 -4.13 0.12
N ALA A 79 -10.51 -3.33 1.08
CA ALA A 79 -9.76 -3.81 2.23
C ALA A 79 -10.59 -4.71 3.15
N ALA A 80 -11.90 -4.42 3.28
CA ALA A 80 -12.85 -5.28 3.98
C ALA A 80 -13.11 -6.64 3.29
N ARG A 81 -12.58 -6.86 2.08
CA ARG A 81 -12.59 -8.19 1.43
C ARG A 81 -11.32 -8.94 1.82
N PRO A 82 -11.39 -10.26 2.09
CA PRO A 82 -10.20 -11.04 2.40
C PRO A 82 -9.16 -10.89 1.28
N ASN A 83 -8.03 -10.27 1.62
CA ASN A 83 -6.93 -9.93 0.72
C ASN A 83 -6.38 -11.20 0.03
N ALA A 84 -6.82 -11.49 -1.19
CA ALA A 84 -6.29 -12.58 -2.03
C ALA A 84 -5.00 -12.19 -2.79
N GLY A 85 -4.43 -11.02 -2.53
CA GLY A 85 -3.40 -10.41 -3.39
C GLY A 85 -1.95 -10.60 -2.98
N ARG A 86 -1.64 -11.37 -1.92
CA ARG A 86 -0.26 -11.45 -1.39
C ARG A 86 0.69 -12.24 -2.32
N ASP A 87 0.17 -13.20 -3.09
CA ASP A 87 1.00 -14.24 -3.73
C ASP A 87 1.42 -13.98 -5.20
N ALA A 88 1.07 -12.82 -5.79
CA ALA A 88 1.34 -12.57 -7.21
C ALA A 88 2.46 -11.54 -7.43
N VAL A 89 3.67 -11.82 -6.94
CA VAL A 89 4.89 -11.29 -7.54
C VAL A 89 5.75 -12.51 -7.92
N PRO A 90 5.65 -13.03 -9.15
CA PRO A 90 6.57 -14.07 -9.60
C PRO A 90 8.00 -13.51 -9.57
N ASP A 91 8.90 -14.31 -8.99
CA ASP A 91 10.35 -14.11 -9.03
C ASP A 91 10.87 -14.03 -10.48
#